data_AF-A0AA96G2Q3-F1
#
_entry.id   AF-A0AA96G2Q3-F1
#
_cell.length_a   1.000
_cell.length_b   1.000
_cell.length_c   1.000
_cell.angle_alpha   90.00
_cell.angle_beta   90.00
_cell.angle_gamma   90.00
#
_symmetry.space_group_name_H-M   'P 1'
#
loop_
_entity.id
_entity.type
_entity.pdbx_description
1 polymer ?
#
loop_
_entity_poly.entity_id
_entity_poly.type
_entity_poly.pdbx_seq_one_letter_code
_entity_poly.pdbx_strand_id
1 'polypeptide(L)' 'MDDARPGSVRDSKDPEGPRLRFTPAAWQAFVTAAVDGEFGTV' A
#
# COMPACT_ATOMS: atom_id res chain seq x y z
N MET A 1 -10.12 2.86 15.14
CA MET A 1 -9.90 2.22 13.83
C MET A 1 -8.45 1.77 13.83
N ASP A 2 -8.19 0.49 13.55
CA ASP A 2 -6.83 -0.02 13.38
C ASP A 2 -6.28 0.45 12.02
N ASP A 3 -5.99 1.74 11.90
CA ASP A 3 -5.48 2.35 10.66
C ASP A 3 -4.09 1.79 10.28
N ALA A 4 -3.45 1.06 11.20
CA ALA A 4 -2.22 0.31 11.00
C ALA A 4 -2.39 -0.98 10.17
N ARG A 5 -3.61 -1.38 9.80
CA ARG A 5 -3.88 -2.53 8.93
C ARG A 5 -4.37 -2.07 7.56
N PRO A 6 -3.45 -1.70 6.65
CA PRO A 6 -3.83 -1.50 5.26
C PRO A 6 -4.43 -2.81 4.73
N GLY A 7 -5.59 -2.75 4.09
CA GLY A 7 -6.18 -3.93 3.44
C GLY A 7 -5.28 -4.50 2.34
N SER A 8 -5.72 -5.59 1.70
CA SER A 8 -5.08 -6.07 0.48
C SER A 8 -5.44 -5.18 -0.71
N VAL A 9 -4.46 -4.75 -1.49
CA VAL A 9 -4.69 -4.09 -2.79
C VAL A 9 -4.89 -5.18 -3.84
N ARG A 10 -5.93 -5.04 -4.67
CA ARG A 10 -6.21 -5.96 -5.79
C ARG A 10 -6.58 -5.17 -7.03
N ASP A 11 -6.38 -5.78 -8.19
CA ASP A 11 -6.94 -5.24 -9.41
C ASP A 11 -8.48 -5.33 -9.36
N SER A 12 -9.16 -4.23 -9.71
CA SER A 12 -10.63 -4.17 -9.64
C SER A 12 -11.27 -4.85 -10.86
N LYS A 13 -10.53 -5.02 -11.95
CA LYS A 13 -11.00 -5.64 -13.20
C LYS A 13 -10.81 -7.15 -13.22
N ASP A 14 -9.94 -7.68 -12.37
CA ASP A 14 -9.76 -9.10 -12.12
C ASP A 14 -9.98 -9.42 -10.63
N PRO A 15 -11.24 -9.69 -10.20
CA PRO A 15 -11.57 -9.92 -8.80
C PRO A 15 -10.89 -11.15 -8.19
N GLU A 16 -10.55 -12.13 -9.03
CA GLU A 16 -9.88 -13.40 -8.69
C GLU A 16 -8.36 -13.32 -8.88
N GLY A 17 -7.87 -12.21 -9.42
CA GLY A 17 -6.46 -11.94 -9.63
C GLY A 17 -5.64 -11.79 -8.36
N PRO A 18 -4.30 -11.68 -8.52
CA PRO A 18 -3.37 -11.60 -7.42
C PRO A 18 -3.57 -10.34 -6.57
N ARG A 19 -3.25 -10.46 -5.28
CA ARG A 19 -3.41 -9.39 -4.28
C ARG A 19 -2.06 -8.96 -3.76
N LEU A 20 -1.79 -7.66 -3.78
CA LEU A 20 -0.65 -7.08 -3.08
C LEU A 20 -1.01 -6.90 -1.60
N ARG A 21 -0.21 -7.50 -0.72
CA ARG A 21 -0.38 -7.41 0.73
C ARG A 21 0.86 -6.79 1.36
N PHE A 22 0.65 -5.71 2.09
CA PHE A 22 1.70 -5.10 2.90
C PHE A 22 1.71 -5.71 4.30
N THR A 23 2.91 -5.84 4.87
CA THR A 23 3.03 -5.93 6.33
C THR A 23 2.73 -4.53 6.92
N PRO A 24 2.30 -4.43 8.19
CA PRO A 24 2.07 -3.13 8.82
C PRO A 24 3.30 -2.20 8.74
N ALA A 25 4.50 -2.76 8.95
CA ALA A 25 5.75 -2.01 8.87
C ALA A 25 6.06 -1.52 7.44
N ALA A 26 5.85 -2.36 6.42
CA ALA A 26 6.08 -1.98 5.03
C ALA A 26 5.14 -0.85 4.59
N TRP A 27 3.90 -0.86 5.08
CA TRP A 27 2.94 0.22 4.79
C TRP A 27 3.30 1.52 5.48
N GLN A 28 3.72 1.47 6.74
CA GLN A 28 4.19 2.67 7.44
C GLN A 28 5.39 3.30 6.70
N ALA A 29 6.37 2.48 6.30
CA ALA A 29 7.52 2.95 5.53
C ALA A 29 7.10 3.58 4.19
N PHE A 30 6.18 2.94 3.45
CA PHE A 30 5.65 3.47 2.20
C PHE A 30 4.98 4.84 2.39
N VAL A 31 4.11 4.97 3.40
CA VAL A 31 3.42 6.24 3.69
C VAL A 31 4.42 7.33 4.08
N THR A 32 5.42 7.02 4.91
CA THR A 32 6.48 7.97 5.26
C THR A 32 7.23 8.46 4.03
N ALA A 33 7.69 7.56 3.15
CA ALA A 33 8.38 7.92 1.92
C ALA A 33 7.49 8.73 0.97
N ALA A 34 6.18 8.42 0.90
CA ALA A 34 5.22 9.17 0.08
C ALA A 34 5.01 10.60 0.61
N VAL A 35 4.92 10.78 1.93
CA VAL A 35 4.80 12.09 2.57
C VAL A 35 6.08 12.91 2.42
N ASP A 36 7.24 12.27 2.49
CA ASP A 36 8.54 12.90 2.27
C ASP A 36 8.77 13.31 0.80
N GLY A 37 7.92 12.80 -0.11
CA GLY A 37 8.02 13.08 -1.55
C GLY A 37 9.13 12.29 -2.24
N GLU A 38 9.58 11.18 -1.64
CA GLU A 38 10.72 10.37 -2.11
C GLU A 38 10.48 9.78 -3.51
N PHE A 39 9.23 9.56 -3.91
CA PHE A 39 8.87 8.90 -5.17
C PHE A 39 8.89 9.81 -6.41
N GLY A 40 9.07 11.13 -6.25
CA GLY A 40 9.27 12.08 -7.37
C GLY A 40 8.21 12.02 -8.48
N THR A 41 8.55 12.57 -9.65
CA THR A 41 7.72 12.49 -10.86
C THR A 41 8.38 11.54 -11.86
N VAL A 42 7.59 10.60 -12.39
CA VAL A 42 7.97 9.71 -13.50
C VAL A 42 7.84 10.41 -14.85
#